data_AF-A0A022RTT4-F1
#
_entry.id   AF-A0A022RTT4-F1
#
_cell.length_a   1.000
_cell.length_b   1.000
_cell.length_c   1.000
_cell.angle_alpha   90.00
_cell.angle_beta   90.00
_cell.angle_gamma   90.00
#
_symmetry.space_group_name_H-M   'P 1'
#
loop_
_entity.id
_entity.type
_entity.pdbx_description
1 polymer ?
#
loop_
_entity_poly.entity_id
_entity_poly.type
_entity_poly.pdbx_seq_one_letter_code
_entity_poly.pdbx_strand_id
1 'polypeptide(L)'
;MMGYENQGYEEAAHLHTRKDQMTSITLSDDPSLQSNGSKSFLNDPLSSSSQFVEIPTDDSDPLRSTQTPSPTNHNSINSILEPPSYAEAVFRSFDLDSIDSADVNGQDHSPLAPSPSFSSNYLKISVSDPLREQELAGGSLVPGGSSYFSYLITTFTNISDFSGTEFNVRRRFKDFVALSDRLAESYRGFFIPLRPDKSVVESQVMQKNEFVEQRRAALEKYLRRLAAHPVIRVSEELRAFLESSSKISLYNRTSDANMASSRTLDGDVSDAMQPAKGGMDLLRMFKELKQSVANDWGGVKPPLVEDDKGFLERKEKLQDYEQQLVNVSQQAESLVKAQQDIGETMGQLGLAFVKLTKFETEEAIFDSQRTRSNDMKNVATAAVKASRLYRELNAQTVKHLDKIHEYLGVMLAVNNAFSDRSSAFLTVQTLLSDLSSLHSRIEKLEAASSKIFGGDRSRIRKIEELRETVRVTEDAKNSAVKDYEQIKENNRNELERLDKERHDDFVNMLKGFIVNQAGYAEKMANVWETVAEETSGYAKK
;
A
#
# COMPACT_ATOMS: atom_id res chain seq x y z
N MET A 1 -48.17 54.48 32.12
CA MET A 1 -46.84 54.43 32.77
C MET A 1 -46.43 52.97 32.76
N MET A 2 -45.78 52.45 31.71
CA MET A 2 -44.32 52.47 31.49
C MET A 2 -43.50 52.16 32.74
N GLY A 3 -42.77 51.04 32.70
CA GLY A 3 -41.75 50.68 33.68
C GLY A 3 -41.35 49.21 33.56
N TYR A 4 -40.17 48.97 32.99
CA TYR A 4 -39.57 47.69 32.64
C TYR A 4 -39.19 46.83 33.85
N GLU A 5 -39.32 45.50 33.74
CA GLU A 5 -38.22 44.55 33.97
C GLU A 5 -38.62 43.12 33.55
N ASN A 6 -37.62 42.41 33.06
CA ASN A 6 -37.67 41.18 32.28
C ASN A 6 -37.04 40.08 33.13
N GLN A 7 -37.78 39.04 33.53
CA GLN A 7 -37.26 37.74 34.00
C GLN A 7 -38.40 36.80 34.44
N GLY A 8 -38.37 35.54 33.98
CA GLY A 8 -39.15 34.43 34.55
C GLY A 8 -40.25 33.88 33.65
N TYR A 9 -39.87 33.20 32.56
CA TYR A 9 -40.76 32.26 31.86
C TYR A 9 -40.30 30.82 32.13
N GLU A 10 -41.28 29.99 32.45
CA GLU A 10 -41.21 28.59 32.86
C GLU A 10 -40.37 27.74 31.91
N GLU A 11 -39.31 27.12 32.46
CA GLU A 11 -38.41 26.24 31.74
C GLU A 11 -38.93 24.79 31.81
N ALA A 12 -39.12 24.23 30.62
CA ALA A 12 -39.63 22.90 30.36
C ALA A 12 -38.70 21.81 30.94
N ALA A 13 -39.30 20.90 31.70
CA ALA A 13 -38.62 19.85 32.40
C ALA A 13 -38.01 18.79 31.47
N HIS A 14 -36.76 18.50 31.82
CA HIS A 14 -35.86 17.45 31.38
C HIS A 14 -36.46 16.03 31.22
N LEU A 15 -35.96 15.38 30.15
CA LEU A 15 -35.52 13.97 30.04
C LEU A 15 -36.59 12.87 30.16
N HIS A 16 -37.23 12.53 29.04
CA HIS A 16 -36.93 11.37 28.17
C HIS A 16 -36.94 10.00 28.87
N THR A 17 -38.10 9.35 28.80
CA THR A 17 -38.37 7.99 29.26
C THR A 17 -38.84 7.10 28.11
N ARG A 18 -38.46 5.82 28.24
CA ARG A 18 -39.04 4.59 27.67
C ARG A 18 -38.71 4.19 26.22
N LYS A 19 -37.83 3.17 26.15
CA LYS A 19 -37.75 2.16 25.10
C LYS A 19 -37.97 0.81 25.78
N ASP A 20 -38.95 0.06 25.30
CA ASP A 20 -39.36 -1.31 25.66
C ASP A 20 -39.69 -1.97 24.30
N GLN A 21 -39.40 -3.23 23.93
CA GLN A 21 -39.03 -4.45 24.64
C GLN A 21 -38.32 -5.39 23.65
N MET A 22 -37.35 -6.17 24.13
CA MET A 22 -37.00 -7.49 23.60
C MET A 22 -36.64 -8.39 24.78
N THR A 23 -37.27 -9.56 24.85
CA THR A 23 -37.33 -10.48 25.99
C THR A 23 -36.05 -11.31 26.15
N SER A 24 -35.51 -11.39 27.37
CA SER A 24 -34.50 -12.38 27.78
C SER A 24 -34.88 -12.96 29.15
N ILE A 25 -34.95 -14.29 29.23
CA ILE A 25 -35.24 -15.07 30.44
C ILE A 25 -33.92 -15.43 31.12
N THR A 26 -33.80 -15.10 32.40
CA THR A 26 -32.71 -15.40 33.34
C THR A 26 -32.89 -16.77 34.01
N LEU A 27 -31.80 -17.45 34.35
CA LEU A 27 -31.71 -18.32 35.55
C LEU A 27 -30.25 -18.37 36.05
N SER A 28 -30.11 -18.41 37.37
CA SER A 28 -28.96 -18.03 38.21
C SER A 28 -28.16 -19.22 38.79
N ASP A 29 -26.88 -18.94 39.12
CA ASP A 29 -25.79 -19.76 39.72
C ASP A 29 -26.14 -20.43 41.09
N ASP A 30 -25.86 -21.74 41.32
CA ASP A 30 -24.67 -22.43 41.95
C ASP A 30 -24.80 -22.57 43.51
N PRO A 31 -24.10 -23.44 44.33
CA PRO A 31 -23.12 -24.52 44.11
C PRO A 31 -23.20 -25.83 44.99
N SER A 32 -22.37 -26.82 44.62
CA SER A 32 -21.62 -27.81 45.47
C SER A 32 -22.30 -29.01 46.20
N LEU A 33 -21.88 -30.25 45.86
CA LEU A 33 -21.16 -31.26 46.70
C LEU A 33 -21.36 -32.74 46.26
N GLN A 34 -20.33 -33.53 46.57
CA GLN A 34 -19.91 -34.86 46.10
C GLN A 34 -20.78 -36.06 46.55
N SER A 35 -20.73 -37.20 45.82
CA SER A 35 -20.48 -38.56 46.38
C SER A 35 -20.77 -39.74 45.41
N ASN A 36 -19.71 -40.51 45.10
CA ASN A 36 -19.58 -41.97 44.91
C ASN A 36 -20.51 -42.82 44.00
N GLY A 37 -19.87 -43.55 43.06
CA GLY A 37 -19.77 -45.02 43.20
C GLY A 37 -20.29 -45.95 42.08
N SER A 38 -19.36 -46.44 41.24
CA SER A 38 -19.13 -47.86 40.87
C SER A 38 -20.04 -48.66 39.89
N LYS A 39 -19.37 -49.27 38.88
CA LYS A 39 -19.63 -50.54 38.13
C LYS A 39 -20.79 -50.55 37.10
N SER A 40 -20.78 -51.21 35.94
CA SER A 40 -19.83 -52.01 35.12
C SER A 40 -20.58 -52.61 33.91
N PHE A 41 -19.90 -52.89 32.78
CA PHE A 41 -20.27 -53.79 31.65
C PHE A 41 -21.40 -53.34 30.69
N LEU A 42 -21.46 -53.63 29.37
CA LEU A 42 -20.67 -54.42 28.39
C LEU A 42 -21.21 -54.10 26.97
N ASN A 43 -20.42 -54.45 25.94
CA ASN A 43 -20.76 -54.74 24.53
C ASN A 43 -20.53 -53.64 23.46
N ASP A 44 -19.32 -53.71 22.89
CA ASP A 44 -19.04 -53.63 21.45
C ASP A 44 -19.31 -55.04 20.83
N PRO A 45 -19.53 -55.23 19.51
CA PRO A 45 -18.40 -55.21 18.55
C PRO A 45 -18.74 -54.87 17.07
N LEU A 46 -17.76 -54.34 16.32
CA LEU A 46 -17.00 -55.12 15.32
C LEU A 46 -15.98 -54.26 14.56
N SER A 47 -14.79 -54.84 14.49
CA SER A 47 -13.53 -54.35 13.94
C SER A 47 -13.17 -55.13 12.67
N SER A 48 -12.30 -54.56 11.82
CA SER A 48 -11.15 -55.18 11.14
C SER A 48 -10.94 -54.54 9.75
N SER A 49 -9.84 -53.84 9.46
CA SER A 49 -8.40 -54.14 9.54
C SER A 49 -7.86 -54.79 8.26
N SER A 50 -6.79 -54.21 7.72
CA SER A 50 -5.73 -54.98 7.09
C SER A 50 -4.38 -54.33 7.44
N GLN A 51 -3.53 -55.18 7.99
CA GLN A 51 -2.29 -54.95 8.72
C GLN A 51 -1.09 -54.83 7.78
N PHE A 52 0.00 -54.17 8.22
CA PHE A 52 1.30 -54.86 8.33
C PHE A 52 2.29 -54.16 9.30
N VAL A 53 2.51 -54.86 10.42
CA VAL A 53 3.66 -55.06 11.34
C VAL A 53 4.92 -54.15 11.29
N GLU A 54 5.28 -53.68 12.49
CA GLU A 54 6.50 -52.99 12.96
C GLU A 54 7.75 -53.88 13.12
N ILE A 55 8.96 -53.29 13.15
CA ILE A 55 10.03 -53.64 14.11
C ILE A 55 10.73 -52.34 14.60
N PRO A 56 11.03 -52.18 15.91
CA PRO A 56 11.47 -50.93 16.55
C PRO A 56 12.99 -50.89 16.83
N THR A 57 13.52 -49.69 17.10
CA THR A 57 14.70 -49.50 17.96
C THR A 57 14.55 -48.24 18.81
N ASP A 58 14.66 -48.47 20.11
CA ASP A 58 14.64 -47.55 21.24
C ASP A 58 16.02 -46.87 21.41
N ASP A 59 16.05 -45.58 21.79
CA ASP A 59 17.18 -45.01 22.56
C ASP A 59 16.84 -43.61 23.13
N SER A 60 16.56 -43.58 24.43
CA SER A 60 17.30 -42.84 25.47
C SER A 60 17.36 -41.29 25.49
N ASP A 61 16.51 -40.73 26.35
CA ASP A 61 16.74 -39.75 27.43
C ASP A 61 16.74 -38.20 27.19
N PRO A 62 16.12 -37.39 28.09
CA PRO A 62 15.82 -35.96 27.92
C PRO A 62 16.65 -35.03 28.83
N LEU A 63 16.31 -33.72 28.78
CA LEU A 63 16.59 -32.62 29.73
C LEU A 63 17.60 -31.55 29.30
N ARG A 64 17.10 -30.38 28.85
CA ARG A 64 17.19 -29.06 29.52
C ARG A 64 16.93 -27.91 28.53
N SER A 65 15.96 -27.05 28.82
CA SER A 65 16.22 -25.61 28.97
C SER A 65 15.03 -24.88 29.62
N THR A 66 15.39 -23.99 30.53
CA THR A 66 14.58 -23.13 31.38
C THR A 66 14.38 -21.73 30.74
N GLN A 67 13.15 -21.19 30.85
CA GLN A 67 12.69 -19.81 31.19
C GLN A 67 13.70 -18.64 31.06
N THR A 68 13.43 -17.37 30.66
CA THR A 68 12.30 -16.41 30.36
C THR A 68 13.02 -15.04 30.03
N PRO A 69 12.39 -13.84 29.85
CA PRO A 69 11.13 -13.39 29.24
C PRO A 69 11.34 -12.32 28.12
N SER A 70 10.23 -11.90 27.51
CA SER A 70 10.04 -10.88 26.47
C SER A 70 10.37 -9.43 26.87
N PRO A 71 10.56 -8.54 25.86
CA PRO A 71 9.67 -7.40 25.76
C PRO A 71 9.03 -7.27 24.37
N THR A 72 7.74 -6.97 24.39
CA THR A 72 6.92 -6.54 23.25
C THR A 72 7.49 -5.28 22.61
N ASN A 73 7.68 -5.28 21.29
CA ASN A 73 7.61 -4.05 20.52
C ASN A 73 7.17 -4.31 19.07
N HIS A 74 6.13 -3.57 18.67
CA HIS A 74 5.48 -3.58 17.38
C HIS A 74 6.44 -3.13 16.28
N ASN A 75 6.58 -3.95 15.22
CA ASN A 75 7.04 -3.53 13.90
C ASN A 75 6.75 -4.62 12.83
N SER A 76 5.51 -5.14 12.79
CA SER A 76 5.11 -6.16 11.80
C SER A 76 4.51 -5.60 10.51
N ILE A 77 4.51 -4.28 10.29
CA ILE A 77 3.85 -3.71 9.09
C ILE A 77 4.69 -3.91 7.81
N ASN A 78 6.00 -4.17 7.94
CA ASN A 78 6.87 -4.38 6.78
C ASN A 78 6.75 -5.78 6.14
N SER A 79 5.99 -6.71 6.72
CA SER A 79 5.76 -8.04 6.12
C SER A 79 4.47 -8.13 5.29
N ILE A 80 3.67 -7.05 5.22
CA ILE A 80 2.40 -7.01 4.47
C ILE A 80 2.63 -6.51 3.01
N LEU A 81 3.87 -6.24 2.62
CA LEU A 81 4.24 -5.77 1.28
C LEU A 81 4.33 -6.87 0.21
N GLU A 82 3.85 -8.07 0.50
CA GLU A 82 3.71 -9.09 -0.54
C GLU A 82 2.53 -8.69 -1.45
N PRO A 83 2.70 -8.58 -2.77
CA PRO A 83 1.56 -8.35 -3.66
C PRO A 83 0.54 -9.47 -3.39
N PRO A 84 -0.75 -9.14 -3.22
CA PRO A 84 -1.76 -10.15 -2.92
C PRO A 84 -1.71 -11.25 -3.99
N SER A 85 -1.95 -12.49 -3.56
CA SER A 85 -1.97 -13.72 -4.37
C SER A 85 -3.15 -13.73 -5.37
N TYR A 86 -3.27 -12.69 -6.19
CA TYR A 86 -4.16 -12.65 -7.35
C TYR A 86 -3.50 -13.20 -8.60
N ALA A 87 -2.19 -13.46 -8.57
CA ALA A 87 -1.49 -14.10 -9.68
C ALA A 87 -2.20 -15.41 -10.07
N GLU A 88 -2.65 -16.22 -9.10
CA GLU A 88 -3.43 -17.44 -9.40
C GLU A 88 -4.77 -17.17 -10.09
N ALA A 89 -5.44 -16.05 -9.81
CA ALA A 89 -6.72 -15.69 -10.42
C ALA A 89 -6.55 -15.14 -11.85
N VAL A 90 -5.41 -14.52 -12.15
CA VAL A 90 -5.10 -13.94 -13.49
C VAL A 90 -4.50 -15.01 -14.42
N PHE A 91 -3.71 -15.96 -13.90
CA PHE A 91 -3.00 -16.96 -14.69
C PHE A 91 -3.82 -18.21 -15.09
N ARG A 92 -5.08 -18.34 -14.67
CA ARG A 92 -5.98 -19.40 -15.16
C ARG A 92 -6.82 -18.99 -16.38
N SER A 93 -6.32 -18.06 -17.19
CA SER A 93 -6.86 -17.77 -18.51
C SER A 93 -5.90 -18.26 -19.59
N PHE A 94 -6.07 -19.51 -20.03
CA PHE A 94 -5.42 -20.04 -21.23
C PHE A 94 -6.41 -20.78 -22.14
N ASP A 95 -6.43 -20.31 -23.38
CA ASP A 95 -6.45 -20.99 -24.68
C ASP A 95 -7.47 -22.10 -24.98
N LEU A 96 -8.33 -21.82 -25.98
CA LEU A 96 -8.53 -22.75 -27.08
C LEU A 96 -8.84 -21.99 -28.38
N ASP A 97 -7.91 -22.09 -29.32
CA ASP A 97 -8.08 -21.67 -30.71
C ASP A 97 -8.88 -22.72 -31.52
N SER A 98 -9.72 -22.20 -32.41
CA SER A 98 -10.08 -22.71 -33.75
C SER A 98 -11.27 -23.68 -33.99
N ILE A 99 -12.01 -23.30 -35.06
CA ILE A 99 -13.05 -23.98 -35.88
C ILE A 99 -14.49 -23.67 -35.39
N ASP A 100 -15.38 -22.98 -36.10
CA ASP A 100 -15.53 -22.79 -37.56
C ASP A 100 -16.20 -21.46 -37.97
N SER A 101 -16.15 -21.23 -39.29
CA SER A 101 -16.34 -20.00 -40.04
C SER A 101 -17.80 -19.65 -40.41
N ALA A 102 -17.96 -18.35 -40.74
CA ALA A 102 -18.89 -17.75 -41.70
C ALA A 102 -20.40 -17.71 -41.37
N ASP A 103 -20.95 -16.51 -41.19
CA ASP A 103 -21.57 -15.83 -42.34
C ASP A 103 -21.81 -14.32 -42.14
N VAL A 104 -21.88 -13.68 -43.29
CA VAL A 104 -21.82 -12.25 -43.61
C VAL A 104 -23.18 -11.56 -43.43
N ASN A 105 -23.21 -10.38 -42.81
CA ASN A 105 -23.86 -9.21 -43.44
C ASN A 105 -23.44 -7.87 -42.82
N GLY A 106 -23.08 -6.93 -43.69
CA GLY A 106 -22.65 -5.59 -43.32
C GLY A 106 -23.81 -4.62 -43.12
N GLN A 107 -23.56 -3.63 -42.26
CA GLN A 107 -24.16 -2.31 -42.41
C GLN A 107 -23.27 -1.26 -41.72
N ASP A 108 -22.87 -0.27 -42.53
CA ASP A 108 -22.17 0.95 -42.17
C ASP A 108 -22.83 1.66 -40.98
N HIS A 109 -22.10 1.77 -39.88
CA HIS A 109 -22.28 2.87 -38.93
C HIS A 109 -20.92 3.27 -38.37
N SER A 110 -20.36 4.35 -38.92
CA SER A 110 -19.22 5.05 -38.33
C SER A 110 -19.59 5.53 -36.92
N PRO A 111 -18.84 5.19 -35.87
CA PRO A 111 -18.97 5.89 -34.62
C PRO A 111 -18.16 7.18 -34.74
N LEU A 112 -18.85 8.31 -34.95
CA LEU A 112 -18.27 9.60 -34.59
C LEU A 112 -17.91 9.54 -33.11
N ALA A 113 -16.61 9.48 -32.83
CA ALA A 113 -16.10 9.69 -31.49
C ALA A 113 -16.53 11.09 -31.02
N PRO A 114 -17.13 11.23 -29.83
CA PRO A 114 -17.35 12.54 -29.25
C PRO A 114 -15.98 13.15 -28.96
N SER A 115 -15.65 14.24 -29.63
CA SER A 115 -14.45 15.03 -29.34
C SER A 115 -14.55 15.55 -27.89
N PRO A 116 -13.63 15.18 -26.97
CA PRO A 116 -13.60 15.83 -25.68
C PRO A 116 -13.07 17.26 -25.87
N SER A 117 -13.79 18.21 -25.31
CA SER A 117 -13.42 19.62 -25.22
C SER A 117 -11.96 19.82 -24.83
N PHE A 118 -11.22 20.62 -25.61
CA PHE A 118 -9.88 21.08 -25.31
C PHE A 118 -9.86 21.95 -24.04
N SER A 119 -9.15 21.51 -23.00
CA SER A 119 -8.19 22.31 -22.20
C SER A 119 -7.72 21.63 -20.89
N SER A 120 -7.72 20.29 -20.80
CA SER A 120 -7.02 19.63 -19.70
C SER A 120 -5.61 19.26 -20.13
N ASN A 121 -4.63 19.77 -19.41
CA ASN A 121 -3.23 19.37 -19.57
C ASN A 121 -3.10 17.89 -19.16
N TYR A 122 -2.72 17.00 -20.08
CA TYR A 122 -2.53 15.58 -19.87
C TYR A 122 -1.06 15.18 -19.95
N LEU A 123 -0.70 14.15 -19.18
CA LEU A 123 0.61 13.48 -19.23
C LEU A 123 0.36 11.97 -19.20
N LYS A 124 0.41 11.33 -20.37
CA LYS A 124 0.15 9.90 -20.55
C LYS A 124 1.47 9.16 -20.70
N ILE A 125 1.69 8.17 -19.85
CA ILE A 125 2.93 7.39 -19.80
C ILE A 125 2.62 5.89 -19.95
N SER A 126 3.41 5.20 -20.76
CA SER A 126 3.46 3.74 -20.85
C SER A 126 4.89 3.24 -20.71
N VAL A 127 5.04 2.04 -20.14
CA VAL A 127 6.33 1.36 -19.99
C VAL A 127 6.24 0.02 -20.69
N SER A 128 7.11 -0.24 -21.65
CA SER A 128 7.07 -1.42 -22.51
C SER A 128 8.46 -1.96 -22.82
N ASP A 129 8.51 -3.01 -23.64
CA ASP A 129 9.72 -3.56 -24.26
C ASP A 129 10.91 -3.74 -23.29
N PRO A 130 10.77 -4.65 -22.32
CA PRO A 130 11.84 -4.97 -21.39
C PRO A 130 13.01 -5.61 -22.14
N LEU A 131 14.15 -4.91 -22.20
CA LEU A 131 15.36 -5.41 -22.85
C LEU A 131 16.43 -5.73 -21.82
N ARG A 132 17.05 -6.90 -21.97
CA ARG A 132 18.22 -7.29 -21.17
C ARG A 132 19.47 -6.66 -21.80
N GLU A 133 20.06 -5.71 -21.09
CA GLU A 133 21.32 -5.07 -21.46
C GLU A 133 22.48 -5.64 -20.64
N GLN A 134 23.67 -5.68 -21.24
CA GLN A 134 24.90 -6.06 -20.56
C GLN A 134 25.69 -4.80 -20.22
N GLU A 135 26.10 -4.67 -18.96
CA GLU A 135 26.88 -3.54 -18.47
C GLU A 135 28.32 -3.67 -18.98
N LEU A 136 28.61 -3.03 -20.11
CA LEU A 136 29.96 -2.85 -20.63
C LEU A 136 30.63 -1.73 -19.81
N ALA A 137 30.98 -2.01 -18.57
CA ALA A 137 31.83 -1.10 -17.79
C ALA A 137 33.24 -1.12 -18.41
N GLY A 138 33.69 0.05 -18.86
CA GLY A 138 34.97 0.21 -19.52
C GLY A 138 36.13 -0.41 -18.73
N GLY A 139 36.89 -1.27 -19.40
CA GLY A 139 38.21 -1.74 -18.95
C GLY A 139 38.27 -3.04 -18.16
N SER A 140 37.16 -3.69 -17.79
CA SER A 140 37.24 -4.99 -17.10
C SER A 140 37.30 -6.15 -18.09
N LEU A 141 38.48 -6.73 -18.24
CA LEU A 141 38.79 -7.95 -19.02
C LEU A 141 38.26 -9.25 -18.38
N VAL A 142 37.31 -9.17 -17.44
CA VAL A 142 36.71 -10.33 -16.79
C VAL A 142 35.45 -10.74 -17.57
N PRO A 143 35.37 -11.97 -18.12
CA PRO A 143 34.15 -12.49 -18.72
C PRO A 143 33.05 -12.64 -17.65
N GLY A 144 32.19 -11.63 -17.49
CA GLY A 144 31.13 -11.67 -16.47
C GLY A 144 30.39 -10.36 -16.17
N GLY A 145 30.27 -9.44 -17.14
CA GLY A 145 29.58 -8.16 -16.90
C GLY A 145 28.15 -8.33 -16.38
N SER A 146 27.78 -7.57 -15.34
CA SER A 146 26.43 -7.54 -14.77
C SER A 146 25.41 -7.22 -15.86
N SER A 147 24.35 -8.03 -15.97
CA SER A 147 23.23 -7.73 -16.88
C SER A 147 22.08 -7.09 -16.12
N TYR A 148 21.42 -6.10 -16.70
CA TYR A 148 20.23 -5.48 -16.13
C TYR A 148 19.11 -5.39 -17.18
N PHE A 149 17.88 -5.16 -16.73
CA PHE A 149 16.77 -4.86 -17.63
C PHE A 149 16.57 -3.35 -17.75
N SER A 150 16.42 -2.88 -18.98
CA SER A 150 15.93 -1.53 -19.31
C SER A 150 14.52 -1.62 -19.86
N TYR A 151 13.75 -0.56 -19.66
CA TYR A 151 12.37 -0.45 -20.08
C TYR A 151 12.21 0.76 -20.99
N LEU A 152 11.46 0.61 -22.07
CA LEU A 152 11.07 1.73 -22.94
C LEU A 152 9.93 2.49 -22.29
N ILE A 153 10.15 3.77 -22.00
CA ILE A 153 9.14 4.69 -21.50
C ILE A 153 8.70 5.56 -22.66
N THR A 154 7.41 5.47 -23.00
CA THR A 154 6.78 6.32 -24.01
C THR A 154 5.89 7.33 -23.31
N THR A 155 6.10 8.61 -23.61
CA THR A 155 5.37 9.72 -23.00
C THR A 155 4.65 10.52 -24.07
N PHE A 156 3.37 10.80 -23.84
CA PHE A 156 2.55 11.72 -24.62
C PHE A 156 2.03 12.84 -23.73
N THR A 157 2.17 14.09 -24.14
CA THR A 157 1.78 15.24 -23.32
C THR A 157 1.40 16.45 -24.16
N ASN A 158 0.55 17.32 -23.61
CA ASN A 158 0.28 18.67 -24.14
C ASN A 158 0.74 19.77 -23.16
N ILE A 159 1.48 19.42 -22.11
CA ILE A 159 2.04 20.36 -21.14
C ILE A 159 3.21 21.11 -21.79
N SER A 160 3.14 22.45 -21.77
CA SER A 160 4.13 23.34 -22.41
C SER A 160 5.54 23.27 -21.84
N ASP A 161 5.68 22.81 -20.61
CA ASP A 161 6.97 22.71 -19.92
C ASP A 161 7.84 21.56 -20.46
N PHE A 162 7.24 20.65 -21.23
CA PHE A 162 7.94 19.57 -21.92
C PHE A 162 8.44 20.05 -23.30
N SER A 163 9.59 19.51 -23.69
CA SER A 163 10.31 19.76 -24.95
C SER A 163 9.56 19.31 -26.20
N GLY A 164 8.56 18.44 -26.06
CA GLY A 164 7.77 17.92 -27.17
C GLY A 164 6.49 17.23 -26.71
N THR A 165 5.65 16.86 -27.67
CA THR A 165 4.36 16.21 -27.42
C THR A 165 4.44 14.70 -27.33
N GLU A 166 5.51 14.10 -27.87
CA GLU A 166 5.79 12.68 -27.85
C GLU A 166 7.31 12.46 -27.78
N PHE A 167 7.75 11.60 -26.87
CA PHE A 167 9.14 11.20 -26.77
C PHE A 167 9.28 9.85 -26.07
N ASN A 168 10.42 9.21 -26.32
CA ASN A 168 10.72 7.86 -25.86
C ASN A 168 12.09 7.81 -25.19
N VAL A 169 12.19 7.14 -24.05
CA VAL A 169 13.45 6.99 -23.34
C VAL A 169 13.59 5.61 -22.71
N ARG A 170 14.81 5.07 -22.66
CA ARG A 170 15.10 3.83 -21.93
C ARG A 170 15.63 4.12 -20.54
N ARG A 171 15.08 3.42 -19.55
CA ARG A 171 15.48 3.51 -18.13
C ARG A 171 15.65 2.13 -17.52
N ARG A 172 16.69 1.94 -16.71
CA ARG A 172 16.84 0.77 -15.84
C ARG A 172 16.20 1.05 -14.49
N PHE A 173 15.88 -0.01 -13.73
CA PHE A 173 15.27 0.14 -12.40
C PHE A 173 16.04 1.09 -11.45
N LYS A 174 17.38 1.11 -11.53
CA LYS A 174 18.23 2.01 -10.73
C LYS A 174 17.94 3.50 -11.00
N ASP A 175 17.54 3.85 -12.22
CA ASP A 175 17.19 5.22 -12.57
C ASP A 175 15.87 5.64 -11.88
N PHE A 176 14.92 4.71 -11.75
CA PHE A 176 13.67 4.95 -11.01
C PHE A 176 13.92 5.13 -9.51
N VAL A 177 14.90 4.42 -8.94
CA VAL A 177 15.32 4.63 -7.54
C VAL A 177 15.86 6.05 -7.37
N ALA A 178 16.76 6.48 -8.24
CA ALA A 178 17.34 7.83 -8.20
C ALA A 178 16.29 8.93 -8.46
N LEU A 179 15.26 8.67 -9.28
CA LEU A 179 14.10 9.55 -9.39
C LEU A 179 13.35 9.64 -8.06
N SER A 180 13.02 8.50 -7.44
CA SER A 180 12.26 8.47 -6.19
C SER A 180 12.97 9.19 -5.05
N ASP A 181 14.30 9.01 -4.94
CA ASP A 181 15.10 9.61 -3.87
C ASP A 181 15.12 11.14 -4.01
N ARG A 182 15.23 11.66 -5.24
CA ARG A 182 15.26 13.11 -5.48
C ARG A 182 13.91 13.78 -5.39
N LEU A 183 12.85 13.06 -5.75
CA LEU A 183 11.48 13.51 -5.47
C LEU A 183 11.25 13.61 -3.96
N ALA A 184 11.68 12.62 -3.18
CA ALA A 184 11.56 12.64 -1.72
C ALA A 184 12.38 13.78 -1.07
N GLU A 185 13.56 14.09 -1.60
CA GLU A 185 14.39 15.20 -1.12
C GLU A 185 13.83 16.58 -1.49
N SER A 186 13.32 16.74 -2.72
CA SER A 186 12.93 18.06 -3.25
C SER A 186 11.48 18.45 -2.91
N TYR A 187 10.61 17.47 -2.65
CA TYR A 187 9.18 17.66 -2.40
C TYR A 187 8.77 17.11 -1.03
N ARG A 188 9.49 17.52 0.02
CA ARG A 188 9.20 17.11 1.40
C ARG A 188 7.79 17.51 1.82
N GLY A 189 7.12 16.60 2.53
CA GLY A 189 5.75 16.79 2.97
C GLY A 189 4.66 16.59 1.91
N PHE A 190 5.00 16.22 0.67
CA PHE A 190 4.01 15.79 -0.33
C PHE A 190 3.71 14.29 -0.23
N PHE A 191 2.50 13.85 -0.57
CA PHE A 191 2.15 12.42 -0.60
C PHE A 191 2.62 11.79 -1.92
N ILE A 192 3.93 11.67 -2.07
CA ILE A 192 4.57 11.15 -3.27
C ILE A 192 4.31 9.64 -3.38
N PRO A 193 3.73 9.14 -4.48
CA PRO A 193 3.59 7.72 -4.72
C PRO A 193 4.89 6.96 -4.47
N LEU A 194 4.82 5.80 -3.84
CA LEU A 194 6.00 4.98 -3.63
C LEU A 194 6.40 4.24 -4.90
N ARG A 195 7.71 4.14 -5.12
CA ARG A 195 8.24 3.25 -6.15
C ARG A 195 8.00 1.78 -5.77
N PRO A 196 7.92 0.86 -6.74
CA PRO A 196 7.92 -0.56 -6.48
C PRO A 196 9.21 -0.98 -5.74
N ASP A 197 9.11 -2.02 -4.91
CA ASP A 197 10.23 -2.50 -4.15
C ASP A 197 11.29 -3.20 -5.01
N LYS A 198 12.53 -3.15 -4.52
CA LYS A 198 13.64 -3.93 -5.08
C LYS A 198 13.48 -5.38 -4.61
N SER A 199 12.47 -6.07 -5.13
CA SER A 199 12.23 -7.46 -4.76
C SER A 199 13.32 -8.37 -5.36
N VAL A 200 14.32 -8.70 -4.54
CA VAL A 200 15.39 -9.65 -4.88
C VAL A 200 14.89 -11.08 -4.69
N VAL A 201 14.01 -11.30 -3.72
CA VAL A 201 13.43 -12.62 -3.38
C VAL A 201 12.49 -13.09 -4.49
N GLU A 202 11.58 -12.23 -4.94
CA GLU A 202 10.62 -12.53 -6.01
C GLU A 202 11.34 -12.77 -7.36
N SER A 203 12.48 -12.10 -7.59
CA SER A 203 13.36 -12.37 -8.74
C SER A 203 13.96 -13.78 -8.75
N GLN A 204 14.09 -14.42 -7.58
CA GLN A 204 14.68 -15.75 -7.42
C GLN A 204 13.61 -16.84 -7.42
N VAL A 205 12.39 -16.53 -6.97
CA VAL A 205 11.29 -17.48 -6.81
C VAL A 205 10.39 -17.55 -8.06
N MET A 206 10.22 -16.44 -8.80
CA MET A 206 9.36 -16.40 -9.99
C MET A 206 10.08 -16.79 -11.28
N GLN A 207 9.30 -17.17 -12.30
CA GLN A 207 9.85 -17.29 -13.64
C GLN A 207 10.38 -15.93 -14.11
N LYS A 208 11.58 -15.92 -14.70
CA LYS A 208 12.28 -14.69 -15.06
C LYS A 208 11.45 -13.75 -15.94
N ASN A 209 10.63 -14.28 -16.84
CA ASN A 209 9.77 -13.48 -17.72
C ASN A 209 8.58 -12.86 -16.96
N GLU A 210 7.96 -13.61 -16.05
CA GLU A 210 6.85 -13.16 -15.22
C GLU A 210 7.26 -12.00 -14.31
N PHE A 211 8.41 -12.15 -13.65
CA PHE A 211 8.98 -11.10 -12.81
C PHE A 211 9.27 -9.80 -13.58
N VAL A 212 9.81 -9.92 -14.80
CA VAL A 212 10.13 -8.76 -15.64
C VAL A 212 8.85 -8.03 -16.05
N GLU A 213 7.79 -8.75 -16.38
CA GLU A 213 6.50 -8.18 -16.76
C GLU A 213 5.78 -7.55 -15.57
N GLN A 214 5.75 -8.22 -14.41
CA GLN A 214 5.19 -7.67 -13.18
C GLN A 214 5.91 -6.38 -12.78
N ARG A 215 7.24 -6.36 -12.84
CA ARG A 215 8.03 -5.14 -12.59
C ARG A 215 7.72 -4.05 -13.59
N ARG A 216 7.61 -4.36 -14.89
CA ARG A 216 7.24 -3.38 -15.92
C ARG A 216 5.86 -2.77 -15.62
N ALA A 217 4.88 -3.59 -15.27
CA ALA A 217 3.53 -3.14 -14.89
C ALA A 217 3.56 -2.23 -13.66
N ALA A 218 4.33 -2.60 -12.63
CA ALA A 218 4.48 -1.82 -11.41
C ALA A 218 5.17 -0.46 -11.67
N LEU A 219 6.18 -0.43 -12.54
CA LEU A 219 6.87 0.81 -12.95
C LEU A 219 5.93 1.72 -13.77
N GLU A 220 5.12 1.16 -14.65
CA GLU A 220 4.09 1.91 -15.37
C GLU A 220 3.06 2.52 -14.42
N LYS A 221 2.56 1.73 -13.47
CA LYS A 221 1.63 2.19 -12.43
C LYS A 221 2.25 3.33 -11.62
N TYR A 222 3.51 3.19 -11.22
CA TYR A 222 4.25 4.23 -10.50
C TYR A 222 4.33 5.55 -11.29
N LEU A 223 4.80 5.53 -12.53
CA LEU A 223 4.91 6.75 -13.35
C LEU A 223 3.56 7.41 -13.62
N ARG A 224 2.51 6.61 -13.87
CA ARG A 224 1.15 7.15 -14.03
C ARG A 224 0.66 7.85 -12.77
N ARG A 225 0.96 7.32 -11.58
CA ARG A 225 0.62 7.98 -10.31
C ARG A 225 1.39 9.29 -10.11
N LEU A 226 2.68 9.33 -10.47
CA LEU A 226 3.44 10.58 -10.47
C LEU A 226 2.84 11.62 -11.42
N ALA A 227 2.43 11.20 -12.61
CA ALA A 227 1.80 12.05 -13.62
C ALA A 227 0.39 12.54 -13.22
N ALA A 228 -0.31 11.81 -12.35
CA ALA A 228 -1.60 12.21 -11.81
C ALA A 228 -1.48 13.24 -10.67
N HIS A 229 -0.36 13.22 -9.92
CA HIS A 229 -0.15 14.12 -8.79
C HIS A 229 0.03 15.58 -9.28
N PRO A 230 -0.76 16.56 -8.79
CA PRO A 230 -0.79 17.94 -9.34
C PRO A 230 0.55 18.69 -9.36
N VAL A 231 1.35 18.53 -8.30
CA VAL A 231 2.69 19.15 -8.21
C VAL A 231 3.76 18.33 -8.94
N ILE A 232 3.81 17.02 -8.69
CA ILE A 232 4.89 16.17 -9.23
C ILE A 232 4.83 16.04 -10.76
N ARG A 233 3.65 16.10 -11.38
CA ARG A 233 3.49 16.03 -12.84
C ARG A 233 4.23 17.10 -13.63
N VAL A 234 4.52 18.25 -13.02
CA VAL A 234 5.26 19.38 -13.63
C VAL A 234 6.65 19.57 -12.99
N SER A 235 7.08 18.63 -12.13
CA SER A 235 8.39 18.68 -11.49
C SER A 235 9.52 18.62 -12.51
N GLU A 236 10.62 19.31 -12.22
CA GLU A 236 11.84 19.24 -13.03
C GLU A 236 12.41 17.82 -13.03
N GLU A 237 12.31 17.13 -11.90
CA GLU A 237 12.84 15.79 -11.65
C GLU A 237 12.16 14.75 -12.54
N LEU A 238 10.81 14.76 -12.58
CA LEU A 238 10.05 13.86 -13.46
C LEU A 238 10.28 14.21 -14.92
N ARG A 239 10.25 15.50 -15.28
CA ARG A 239 10.48 15.94 -16.66
C ARG A 239 11.86 15.50 -17.16
N ALA A 240 12.92 15.77 -16.40
CA ALA A 240 14.27 15.32 -16.74
C ALA A 240 14.33 13.80 -16.89
N PHE A 241 13.67 13.05 -16.00
CA PHE A 241 13.61 11.59 -16.09
C PHE A 241 12.92 11.08 -17.34
N LEU A 242 11.88 11.76 -17.85
CA LEU A 242 11.14 11.34 -19.02
C LEU A 242 11.81 11.79 -20.34
N GLU A 243 12.55 12.92 -20.35
CA GLU A 243 13.10 13.52 -21.58
C GLU A 243 14.58 13.21 -21.86
N SER A 244 15.42 13.09 -20.83
CA SER A 244 16.87 13.10 -21.07
C SER A 244 17.37 11.79 -21.69
N SER A 245 17.81 11.80 -22.95
CA SER A 245 18.37 10.62 -23.63
C SER A 245 19.67 10.10 -22.99
N SER A 246 20.42 10.96 -22.31
CA SER A 246 21.65 10.58 -21.59
C SER A 246 21.34 9.67 -20.40
N LYS A 247 22.23 8.69 -20.14
CA LYS A 247 22.34 8.01 -18.84
C LYS A 247 22.43 9.12 -17.81
N ILE A 248 21.31 9.42 -17.16
CA ILE A 248 21.23 10.66 -16.45
C ILE A 248 22.23 10.54 -15.30
N SER A 249 23.28 11.36 -15.29
CA SER A 249 24.16 11.48 -14.14
C SER A 249 23.37 12.22 -13.07
N LEU A 250 22.38 11.53 -12.50
CA LEU A 250 21.55 12.01 -11.41
C LEU A 250 22.34 12.21 -10.12
N TYR A 251 23.59 11.76 -10.14
CA TYR A 251 24.53 11.78 -9.04
C TYR A 251 25.20 13.15 -8.81
N ASN A 252 25.18 14.08 -9.77
CA ASN A 252 26.10 15.24 -9.73
C ASN A 252 25.44 16.63 -9.67
N ARG A 253 24.16 16.77 -9.27
CA ARG A 253 23.53 18.11 -9.17
C ARG A 253 23.46 18.70 -7.75
N THR A 254 24.13 18.09 -6.78
CA THR A 254 24.27 18.59 -5.42
C THR A 254 25.74 18.87 -5.09
N SER A 255 26.33 19.97 -5.60
CA SER A 255 27.54 20.57 -4.97
C SER A 255 28.13 21.85 -5.56
N ASP A 256 27.64 22.46 -6.65
CA ASP A 256 28.34 23.64 -7.23
C ASP A 256 27.79 25.02 -6.80
N ALA A 257 27.36 25.17 -5.55
CA ALA A 257 26.94 26.48 -5.03
C ALA A 257 27.43 26.85 -3.62
N ASN A 258 28.30 26.08 -2.97
CA ASN A 258 28.94 26.50 -1.71
C ASN A 258 30.42 26.12 -1.64
N MET A 259 31.20 27.13 -1.25
CA MET A 259 32.63 27.30 -1.43
C MET A 259 33.50 26.43 -0.49
N ALA A 260 34.51 25.79 -1.08
CA ALA A 260 35.86 25.54 -0.56
C ALA A 260 36.06 25.17 0.93
N SER A 261 36.33 23.89 1.21
CA SER A 261 37.56 23.48 1.92
C SER A 261 37.75 21.96 1.99
N SER A 262 39.04 21.60 1.92
CA SER A 262 39.65 20.30 2.21
C SER A 262 39.67 19.23 1.12
N ARG A 263 40.79 19.26 0.37
CA ARG A 263 41.38 18.13 -0.35
C ARG A 263 41.91 17.09 0.65
N THR A 264 41.63 15.81 0.43
CA THR A 264 42.58 14.68 0.62
C THR A 264 42.05 13.38 0.01
N LEU A 265 42.71 12.96 -1.07
CA LEU A 265 43.14 11.61 -1.52
C LEU A 265 42.32 10.33 -1.23
N ASP A 266 41.96 9.66 -2.34
CA ASP A 266 42.01 8.23 -2.72
C ASP A 266 41.67 7.09 -1.73
N GLY A 267 40.79 6.19 -2.22
CA GLY A 267 40.62 4.82 -1.72
C GLY A 267 39.36 4.14 -2.26
N ASP A 268 39.53 3.17 -3.16
CA ASP A 268 38.49 2.42 -3.88
C ASP A 268 37.89 1.23 -3.07
N VAL A 269 36.68 0.81 -3.49
CA VAL A 269 35.92 -0.43 -3.25
C VAL A 269 35.35 -0.75 -1.85
N SER A 270 34.00 -0.76 -1.75
CA SER A 270 33.22 -2.00 -1.52
C SER A 270 31.70 -1.77 -1.58
N ASP A 271 31.07 -2.53 -2.48
CA ASP A 271 29.64 -2.71 -2.66
C ASP A 271 29.05 -3.46 -1.45
N ALA A 272 28.18 -2.80 -0.69
CA ALA A 272 27.38 -3.44 0.35
C ALA A 272 26.05 -2.70 0.52
N MET A 273 24.98 -3.43 0.20
CA MET A 273 23.65 -3.40 0.84
C MET A 273 23.22 -2.06 1.48
N GLN A 274 22.47 -1.24 0.75
CA GLN A 274 21.71 -0.12 1.33
C GLN A 274 20.21 -0.49 1.42
N PRO A 275 19.64 -0.58 2.63
CA PRO A 275 18.22 -0.39 2.82
C PRO A 275 17.88 1.11 2.65
N ALA A 276 16.62 1.40 2.35
CA ALA A 276 16.10 2.74 2.09
C ALA A 276 16.60 3.77 3.12
N LYS A 277 17.34 4.79 2.64
CA LYS A 277 18.10 5.74 3.44
C LYS A 277 17.27 6.81 4.19
N GLY A 278 15.95 6.77 4.12
CA GLY A 278 15.09 7.74 4.83
C GLY A 278 15.07 7.57 6.36
N GLY A 279 15.26 6.35 6.87
CA GLY A 279 15.22 6.08 8.33
C GLY A 279 16.56 6.18 9.06
N MET A 280 17.69 6.09 8.34
CA MET A 280 19.02 6.07 8.95
C MET A 280 19.50 7.45 9.39
N ASP A 281 19.14 8.51 8.68
CA ASP A 281 19.47 9.87 9.13
C ASP A 281 18.69 10.22 10.39
N LEU A 282 17.39 9.90 10.48
CA LEU A 282 16.59 10.09 11.69
C LEU A 282 17.19 9.37 12.91
N LEU A 283 17.62 8.10 12.75
CA LEU A 283 18.31 7.37 13.81
C LEU A 283 19.66 8.00 14.18
N ARG A 284 20.38 8.58 13.20
CA ARG A 284 21.64 9.29 13.43
C ARG A 284 21.42 10.59 14.20
N MET A 285 20.50 11.46 13.77
CA MET A 285 20.19 12.69 14.52
C MET A 285 19.52 12.41 15.87
N PHE A 286 18.72 11.35 16.02
CA PHE A 286 18.17 10.94 17.32
C PHE A 286 19.27 10.41 18.26
N LYS A 287 20.25 9.68 17.72
CA LYS A 287 21.43 9.20 18.45
C LYS A 287 22.37 10.36 18.82
N GLU A 288 22.57 11.32 17.92
CA GLU A 288 23.35 12.54 18.15
C GLU A 288 22.66 13.47 19.15
N LEU A 289 21.33 13.61 19.12
CA LEU A 289 20.55 14.35 20.12
C LEU A 289 20.57 13.65 21.48
N LYS A 290 20.43 12.32 21.51
CA LYS A 290 20.57 11.55 22.76
C LYS A 290 21.97 11.68 23.34
N GLN A 291 22.98 11.81 22.49
CA GLN A 291 24.38 11.93 22.89
C GLN A 291 24.76 13.38 23.27
N SER A 292 24.13 14.39 22.67
CA SER A 292 24.29 15.80 23.05
C SER A 292 23.55 16.14 24.35
N VAL A 293 22.39 15.52 24.59
CA VAL A 293 21.63 15.62 25.86
C VAL A 293 22.30 14.83 26.99
N ALA A 294 22.99 13.72 26.69
CA ALA A 294 23.70 12.93 27.70
C ALA A 294 24.98 13.60 28.23
N ASN A 295 25.61 14.47 27.44
CA ASN A 295 26.88 15.11 27.80
C ASN A 295 26.70 16.44 28.56
N ASP A 296 25.49 16.96 28.70
CA ASP A 296 25.20 18.23 29.40
C ASP A 296 24.09 18.01 30.46
N TRP A 297 24.51 17.57 31.66
CA TRP A 297 23.79 17.62 32.95
C TRP A 297 22.25 17.36 32.98
N GLY A 298 21.87 16.12 33.33
CA GLY A 298 21.00 15.82 34.49
C GLY A 298 19.59 16.39 34.62
N GLY A 299 18.98 16.96 33.58
CA GLY A 299 17.59 17.43 33.59
C GLY A 299 16.74 16.73 32.53
N VAL A 300 15.75 15.94 32.95
CA VAL A 300 14.73 15.40 32.06
C VAL A 300 13.96 16.57 31.46
N LYS A 301 14.32 16.99 30.24
CA LYS A 301 13.49 17.91 29.45
C LYS A 301 12.15 17.20 29.16
N PRO A 302 11.00 17.89 29.25
CA PRO A 302 9.71 17.29 28.92
C PRO A 302 9.75 16.69 27.51
N PRO A 303 9.09 15.55 27.26
CA PRO A 303 8.94 15.01 25.92
C PRO A 303 8.32 16.10 25.05
N LEU A 304 9.03 16.43 23.97
CA LEU A 304 8.72 17.56 23.11
C LEU A 304 7.56 17.17 22.20
N VAL A 305 6.40 17.82 22.36
CA VAL A 305 5.14 17.47 21.69
C VAL A 305 4.86 18.48 20.57
N GLU A 306 4.40 17.97 19.43
CA GLU A 306 3.85 18.78 18.34
C GLU A 306 2.57 19.49 18.82
N ASP A 307 2.56 20.83 18.85
CA ASP A 307 1.44 21.62 19.39
C ASP A 307 0.29 21.84 18.38
N ASP A 308 0.43 21.38 17.13
CA ASP A 308 -0.62 21.47 16.11
C ASP A 308 -1.71 20.41 16.36
N LYS A 309 -2.68 20.78 17.20
CA LYS A 309 -3.85 19.94 17.54
C LYS A 309 -4.61 19.45 16.30
N GLY A 310 -4.80 20.32 15.31
CA GLY A 310 -5.54 19.97 14.10
C GLY A 310 -4.83 18.92 13.26
N PHE A 311 -3.49 19.00 13.17
CA PHE A 311 -2.68 17.96 12.57
C PHE A 311 -2.74 16.64 13.35
N LEU A 312 -2.60 16.69 14.69
CA LEU A 312 -2.65 15.48 15.52
C LEU A 312 -3.98 14.74 15.41
N GLU A 313 -5.10 15.45 15.45
CA GLU A 313 -6.43 14.85 15.25
C GLU A 313 -6.59 14.20 13.87
N ARG A 314 -6.08 14.84 12.81
CA ARG A 314 -6.12 14.27 11.45
C ARG A 314 -5.19 13.07 11.32
N LYS A 315 -4.02 13.11 11.95
CA LYS A 315 -3.06 12.00 11.96
C LYS A 315 -3.65 10.77 12.65
N GLU A 316 -4.28 10.94 13.82
CA GLU A 316 -4.97 9.87 14.53
C GLU A 316 -6.10 9.27 13.68
N LYS A 317 -6.96 10.10 13.09
CA LYS A 317 -8.03 9.64 12.18
C LYS A 317 -7.48 8.85 10.99
N LEU A 318 -6.33 9.23 10.45
CA LEU A 318 -5.69 8.50 9.35
C LEU A 318 -5.09 7.17 9.79
N GLN A 319 -4.59 7.07 11.02
CA GLN A 319 -4.14 5.79 11.59
C GLN A 319 -5.31 4.82 11.78
N ASP A 320 -6.44 5.31 12.31
CA ASP A 320 -7.66 4.51 12.41
C ASP A 320 -8.16 4.08 11.03
N TYR A 321 -8.13 5.00 10.06
CA TYR A 321 -8.48 4.70 8.67
C TYR A 321 -7.55 3.65 8.05
N GLU A 322 -6.24 3.74 8.27
CA GLU A 322 -5.26 2.75 7.80
C GLU A 322 -5.58 1.36 8.36
N GLN A 323 -5.91 1.26 9.65
CA GLN A 323 -6.31 -0.01 10.26
C GLN A 323 -7.62 -0.56 9.67
N GLN A 324 -8.61 0.32 9.43
CA GLN A 324 -9.85 -0.06 8.76
C GLN A 324 -9.60 -0.52 7.33
N LEU A 325 -8.70 0.14 6.61
CA LEU A 325 -8.36 -0.18 5.23
C LEU A 325 -7.69 -1.55 5.13
N VAL A 326 -6.77 -1.88 6.04
CA VAL A 326 -6.18 -3.22 6.16
C VAL A 326 -7.26 -4.28 6.40
N ASN A 327 -8.20 -4.02 7.32
CA ASN A 327 -9.29 -4.95 7.60
C ASN A 327 -10.18 -5.18 6.36
N VAL A 328 -10.53 -4.09 5.66
CA VAL A 328 -11.35 -4.16 4.43
C VAL A 328 -10.61 -4.90 3.31
N SER A 329 -9.28 -4.71 3.20
CA SER A 329 -8.42 -5.45 2.27
C SER A 329 -8.53 -6.97 2.48
N GLN A 330 -8.43 -7.42 3.74
CA GLN A 330 -8.53 -8.85 4.06
C GLN A 330 -9.91 -9.44 3.72
N GLN A 331 -10.97 -8.65 3.94
CA GLN A 331 -12.33 -9.04 3.57
C GLN A 331 -12.53 -9.07 2.05
N ALA A 332 -11.94 -8.13 1.32
CA ALA A 332 -11.94 -8.10 -0.13
C ALA A 332 -11.26 -9.33 -0.74
N GLU A 333 -10.11 -9.76 -0.21
CA GLU A 333 -9.45 -11.00 -0.60
C GLU A 333 -10.32 -12.23 -0.34
N SER A 334 -10.94 -12.29 0.84
CA SER A 334 -11.84 -13.40 1.21
C SER A 334 -13.04 -13.48 0.27
N LEU A 335 -13.60 -12.33 -0.14
CA LEU A 335 -14.69 -12.24 -1.11
C LEU A 335 -14.27 -12.74 -2.50
N VAL A 336 -13.12 -12.30 -3.01
CA VAL A 336 -12.58 -12.76 -4.31
C VAL A 336 -12.38 -14.28 -4.29
N LYS A 337 -11.82 -14.80 -3.22
CA LYS A 337 -11.63 -16.25 -3.06
C LYS A 337 -12.96 -16.99 -3.07
N ALA A 338 -13.94 -16.53 -2.30
CA ALA A 338 -15.27 -17.14 -2.28
C ALA A 338 -15.95 -17.11 -3.66
N GLN A 339 -15.82 -16.02 -4.42
CA GLN A 339 -16.36 -15.93 -5.78
C GLN A 339 -15.67 -16.88 -6.76
N GLN A 340 -14.34 -17.04 -6.63
CA GLN A 340 -13.57 -18.03 -7.39
C GLN A 340 -14.04 -19.45 -7.08
N ASP A 341 -14.18 -19.79 -5.80
CA ASP A 341 -14.58 -21.12 -5.33
C ASP A 341 -16.00 -21.48 -5.82
N ILE A 342 -16.92 -20.51 -5.83
CA ILE A 342 -18.26 -20.68 -6.41
C ILE A 342 -18.16 -20.99 -7.91
N GLY A 343 -17.36 -20.22 -8.65
CA GLY A 343 -17.16 -20.44 -10.08
C GLY A 343 -16.56 -21.82 -10.39
N GLU A 344 -15.59 -22.29 -9.60
CA GLU A 344 -15.01 -23.62 -9.74
C GLU A 344 -16.00 -24.72 -9.41
N THR A 345 -16.68 -24.63 -8.27
CA THR A 345 -17.68 -25.62 -7.83
C THR A 345 -18.81 -25.75 -8.85
N MET A 346 -19.30 -24.62 -9.37
CA MET A 346 -20.34 -24.61 -10.42
C MET A 346 -19.85 -25.29 -11.71
N GLY A 347 -18.58 -25.12 -12.05
CA GLY A 347 -17.97 -25.80 -13.20
C GLY A 347 -17.88 -27.32 -12.99
N GLN A 348 -17.44 -27.76 -11.81
CA GLN A 348 -17.38 -29.17 -11.44
C GLN A 348 -18.78 -29.81 -11.45
N LEU A 349 -19.79 -29.11 -10.94
CA LEU A 349 -21.20 -29.52 -11.01
C LEU A 349 -21.65 -29.73 -12.46
N GLY A 350 -21.35 -28.78 -13.34
CA GLY A 350 -21.64 -28.90 -14.77
C GLY A 350 -20.98 -30.13 -15.41
N LEU A 351 -19.69 -30.37 -15.13
CA LEU A 351 -18.98 -31.56 -15.62
C LEU A 351 -19.58 -32.87 -15.08
N ALA A 352 -20.02 -32.90 -13.83
CA ALA A 352 -20.68 -34.06 -13.25
C ALA A 352 -22.00 -34.38 -13.99
N PHE A 353 -22.80 -33.36 -14.30
CA PHE A 353 -24.02 -33.53 -15.09
C PHE A 353 -23.74 -33.93 -16.54
N VAL A 354 -22.67 -33.45 -17.18
CA VAL A 354 -22.25 -33.93 -18.50
C VAL A 354 -21.94 -35.43 -18.47
N LYS A 355 -21.19 -35.90 -17.46
CA LYS A 355 -20.86 -37.33 -17.31
C LYS A 355 -22.12 -38.16 -17.08
N LEU A 356 -23.03 -37.70 -16.22
CA LEU A 356 -24.30 -38.36 -15.96
C LEU A 356 -25.17 -38.44 -17.21
N THR A 357 -25.28 -37.34 -17.96
CA THR A 357 -26.01 -37.27 -19.22
C THR A 357 -25.48 -38.30 -20.22
N LYS A 358 -24.14 -38.39 -20.36
CA LYS A 358 -23.51 -39.35 -21.26
C LYS A 358 -23.86 -40.79 -20.88
N PHE A 359 -23.72 -41.14 -19.60
CA PHE A 359 -24.07 -42.46 -19.09
C PHE A 359 -25.56 -42.80 -19.33
N GLU A 360 -26.46 -41.88 -18.98
CA GLU A 360 -27.91 -42.08 -19.19
C GLU A 360 -28.28 -42.19 -20.68
N THR A 361 -27.58 -41.49 -21.57
CA THR A 361 -27.84 -41.58 -23.02
C THR A 361 -27.39 -42.92 -23.59
N GLU A 362 -26.24 -43.44 -23.14
CA GLU A 362 -25.68 -44.73 -23.58
C GLU A 362 -26.57 -45.91 -23.13
N GLU A 363 -27.16 -45.82 -21.93
CA GLU A 363 -28.01 -46.86 -21.35
C GLU A 363 -29.53 -46.65 -21.60
N ALA A 364 -29.92 -45.64 -22.39
CA ALA A 364 -31.34 -45.30 -22.60
C ALA A 364 -32.07 -46.33 -23.47
N ILE A 365 -33.08 -46.99 -22.88
CA ILE A 365 -33.97 -47.94 -23.56
C ILE A 365 -35.32 -47.28 -23.90
N PHE A 366 -35.78 -46.35 -23.06
CA PHE A 366 -37.09 -45.71 -23.20
C PHE A 366 -36.98 -44.22 -23.57
N ASP A 367 -37.96 -43.69 -24.32
CA ASP A 367 -38.00 -42.27 -24.71
C ASP A 367 -38.07 -41.32 -23.50
N SER A 368 -38.66 -41.76 -22.39
CA SER A 368 -38.69 -41.02 -21.13
C SER A 368 -37.29 -40.83 -20.52
N GLN A 369 -36.39 -41.80 -20.68
CA GLN A 369 -35.00 -41.70 -20.23
C GLN A 369 -34.21 -40.75 -21.14
N ARG A 370 -34.42 -40.84 -22.46
CA ARG A 370 -33.77 -39.94 -23.44
C ARG A 370 -34.21 -38.48 -23.23
N THR A 371 -35.48 -38.25 -22.90
CA THR A 371 -36.00 -36.90 -22.55
C THR A 371 -35.32 -36.35 -21.30
N ARG A 372 -35.28 -37.15 -20.21
CA ARG A 372 -34.60 -36.76 -18.96
C ARG A 372 -33.11 -36.46 -19.19
N SER A 373 -32.43 -37.27 -19.98
CA SER A 373 -31.02 -37.06 -20.30
C SER A 373 -30.80 -35.74 -21.04
N ASN A 374 -31.71 -35.37 -21.96
CA ASN A 374 -31.66 -34.08 -22.63
C ASN A 374 -31.89 -32.90 -21.68
N ASP A 375 -32.85 -33.01 -20.76
CA ASP A 375 -33.08 -31.99 -19.72
C ASP A 375 -31.84 -31.84 -18.81
N MET A 376 -31.21 -32.97 -18.45
CA MET A 376 -29.97 -32.99 -17.67
C MET A 376 -28.81 -32.31 -18.42
N LYS A 377 -28.73 -32.48 -19.74
CA LYS A 377 -27.77 -31.80 -20.60
C LYS A 377 -27.94 -30.28 -20.54
N ASN A 378 -29.18 -29.80 -20.50
CA ASN A 378 -29.47 -28.36 -20.40
C ASN A 378 -29.02 -27.82 -19.03
N VAL A 379 -29.30 -28.53 -17.93
CA VAL A 379 -28.78 -28.20 -16.59
C VAL A 379 -27.24 -28.18 -16.59
N ALA A 380 -26.60 -29.16 -17.20
CA ALA A 380 -25.15 -29.23 -17.30
C ALA A 380 -24.57 -28.00 -18.02
N THR A 381 -25.17 -27.63 -19.16
CA THR A 381 -24.77 -26.49 -19.97
C THR A 381 -24.97 -25.17 -19.22
N ALA A 382 -26.08 -25.02 -18.51
CA ALA A 382 -26.37 -23.86 -17.67
C ALA A 382 -25.38 -23.72 -16.52
N ALA A 383 -25.03 -24.81 -15.84
CA ALA A 383 -24.02 -24.80 -14.79
C ALA A 383 -22.64 -24.38 -15.33
N VAL A 384 -22.19 -24.94 -16.47
CA VAL A 384 -20.92 -24.51 -17.10
C VAL A 384 -20.97 -23.03 -17.51
N LYS A 385 -22.10 -22.54 -18.02
CA LYS A 385 -22.28 -21.13 -18.38
C LYS A 385 -22.26 -20.22 -17.15
N ALA A 386 -22.93 -20.60 -16.07
CA ALA A 386 -22.90 -19.88 -14.79
C ALA A 386 -21.48 -19.85 -14.20
N SER A 387 -20.74 -20.94 -14.27
CA SER A 387 -19.31 -21.00 -13.87
C SER A 387 -18.47 -19.96 -14.61
N ARG A 388 -18.63 -19.84 -15.93
CA ARG A 388 -17.92 -18.82 -16.74
C ARG A 388 -18.29 -17.40 -16.30
N LEU A 389 -19.59 -17.13 -16.09
CA LEU A 389 -20.06 -15.83 -15.59
C LEU A 389 -19.48 -15.49 -14.20
N TYR A 390 -19.35 -16.47 -13.30
CA TYR A 390 -18.72 -16.25 -11.99
C TYR A 390 -17.24 -15.93 -12.12
N ARG A 391 -16.51 -16.60 -13.03
CA ARG A 391 -15.09 -16.30 -13.29
C ARG A 391 -14.90 -14.90 -13.87
N GLU A 392 -15.74 -14.51 -14.83
CA GLU A 392 -15.74 -13.16 -15.40
C GLU A 392 -16.07 -12.09 -14.35
N LEU A 393 -17.08 -12.35 -13.51
CA LEU A 393 -17.43 -11.47 -12.38
C LEU A 393 -16.25 -11.33 -11.41
N ASN A 394 -15.61 -12.44 -11.04
CA ASN A 394 -14.47 -12.43 -10.13
C ASN A 394 -13.33 -11.56 -10.67
N ALA A 395 -13.02 -11.67 -11.97
CA ALA A 395 -12.01 -10.82 -12.60
C ALA A 395 -12.37 -9.32 -12.55
N GLN A 396 -13.66 -8.98 -12.63
CA GLN A 396 -14.11 -7.59 -12.45
C GLN A 396 -14.08 -7.15 -10.99
N THR A 397 -14.43 -8.03 -10.05
CA THR A 397 -14.33 -7.77 -8.61
C THR A 397 -12.90 -7.44 -8.22
N VAL A 398 -11.92 -8.23 -8.67
CA VAL A 398 -10.49 -7.95 -8.43
C VAL A 398 -10.09 -6.57 -8.94
N LYS A 399 -10.53 -6.18 -10.15
CA LYS A 399 -10.23 -4.85 -10.71
C LYS A 399 -10.78 -3.70 -9.88
N HIS A 400 -12.00 -3.82 -9.37
CA HIS A 400 -12.58 -2.79 -8.50
C HIS A 400 -11.86 -2.74 -7.15
N LEU A 401 -11.64 -3.91 -6.53
CA LEU A 401 -11.03 -4.00 -5.20
C LEU A 401 -9.52 -3.67 -5.19
N ASP A 402 -8.83 -3.66 -6.35
CA ASP A 402 -7.44 -3.16 -6.46
C ASP A 402 -7.31 -1.73 -5.90
N LYS A 403 -8.38 -0.92 -5.98
CA LYS A 403 -8.40 0.43 -5.42
C LYS A 403 -8.16 0.46 -3.91
N ILE A 404 -8.56 -0.56 -3.16
CA ILE A 404 -8.28 -0.67 -1.71
C ILE A 404 -6.76 -0.81 -1.48
N HIS A 405 -6.10 -1.70 -2.22
CA HIS A 405 -4.65 -1.88 -2.14
C HIS A 405 -3.87 -0.64 -2.61
N GLU A 406 -4.39 0.09 -3.60
CA GLU A 406 -3.79 1.35 -4.01
C GLU A 406 -3.71 2.36 -2.87
N TYR A 407 -4.76 2.44 -2.05
CA TYR A 407 -4.82 3.34 -0.89
C TYR A 407 -3.98 2.86 0.28
N LEU A 408 -3.75 1.54 0.45
CA LEU A 408 -2.72 1.05 1.40
C LEU A 408 -1.34 1.59 1.01
N GLY A 409 -1.03 1.58 -0.30
CA GLY A 409 0.20 2.20 -0.81
C GLY A 409 0.23 3.73 -0.63
N VAL A 410 -0.92 4.41 -0.66
CA VAL A 410 -1.00 5.86 -0.35
C VAL A 410 -0.71 6.11 1.13
N MET A 411 -1.17 5.26 2.06
CA MET A 411 -0.90 5.44 3.49
C MET A 411 0.58 5.43 3.80
N LEU A 412 1.38 4.64 3.08
CA LEU A 412 2.84 4.69 3.22
C LEU A 412 3.43 6.04 2.79
N ALA A 413 2.91 6.65 1.72
CA ALA A 413 3.32 7.99 1.30
C ALA A 413 2.92 9.07 2.32
N VAL A 414 1.72 8.95 2.91
CA VAL A 414 1.25 9.80 4.01
C VAL A 414 2.19 9.69 5.22
N ASN A 415 2.52 8.46 5.63
CA ASN A 415 3.41 8.20 6.76
C ASN A 415 4.82 8.78 6.52
N ASN A 416 5.36 8.70 5.30
CA ASN A 416 6.62 9.36 4.94
C ASN A 416 6.54 10.88 5.05
N ALA A 417 5.47 11.50 4.53
CA ALA A 417 5.28 12.94 4.62
C ALA A 417 5.09 13.44 6.07
N PHE A 418 4.50 12.62 6.94
CA PHE A 418 4.41 12.93 8.37
C PHE A 418 5.77 12.76 9.08
N SER A 419 6.56 11.77 8.66
CA SER A 419 7.94 11.61 9.13
C SER A 419 8.82 12.81 8.74
N ASP A 420 8.62 13.36 7.54
CA ASP A 420 9.28 14.61 7.11
C ASP A 420 8.97 15.77 8.04
N ARG A 421 7.68 15.96 8.36
CA ARG A 421 7.22 17.00 9.29
C ARG A 421 7.83 16.81 10.68
N SER A 422 7.79 15.60 11.23
CA SER A 422 8.39 15.31 12.53
C SER A 422 9.91 15.53 12.53
N SER A 423 10.59 15.20 11.44
CA SER A 423 12.04 15.41 11.30
C SER A 423 12.39 16.90 11.21
N ALA A 424 11.63 17.70 10.44
CA ALA A 424 11.83 19.13 10.35
C ALA A 424 11.55 19.85 11.69
N PHE A 425 10.50 19.43 12.39
CA PHE A 425 10.22 19.92 13.75
C PHE A 425 11.36 19.63 14.72
N LEU A 426 11.92 18.41 14.68
CA LEU A 426 13.05 18.02 15.50
C LEU A 426 14.29 18.90 15.23
N THR A 427 14.56 19.22 13.96
CA THR A 427 15.64 20.15 13.59
C THR A 427 15.43 21.54 14.19
N VAL A 428 14.21 22.09 14.09
CA VAL A 428 13.86 23.39 14.69
C VAL A 428 14.11 23.37 16.21
N GLN A 429 13.66 22.32 16.89
CA GLN A 429 13.83 22.18 18.34
C GLN A 429 15.28 22.04 18.76
N THR A 430 16.07 21.29 18.00
CA THR A 430 17.51 21.11 18.25
C THR A 430 18.21 22.46 18.20
N LEU A 431 17.97 23.25 17.14
CA LEU A 431 18.59 24.57 16.99
C LEU A 431 18.14 25.57 18.06
N LEU A 432 16.86 25.53 18.48
CA LEU A 432 16.38 26.35 19.61
C LEU A 432 17.06 25.98 20.94
N SER A 433 17.26 24.68 21.19
CA SER A 433 17.99 24.21 22.38
C SER A 433 19.45 24.67 22.35
N ASP A 434 20.10 24.56 21.19
CA ASP A 434 21.48 25.00 21.00
C ASP A 434 21.61 26.51 21.24
N LEU A 435 20.71 27.32 20.68
CA LEU A 435 20.66 28.77 20.94
C LEU A 435 20.50 29.09 22.42
N SER A 436 19.60 28.40 23.13
CA SER A 436 19.44 28.57 24.58
C SER A 436 20.73 28.25 25.35
N SER A 437 21.45 27.20 24.94
CA SER A 437 22.72 26.81 25.56
C SER A 437 23.83 27.85 25.31
N LEU A 438 23.91 28.37 24.09
CA LEU A 438 24.86 29.40 23.70
C LEU A 438 24.60 30.71 24.45
N HIS A 439 23.34 31.14 24.54
CA HIS A 439 22.95 32.31 25.33
C HIS A 439 23.31 32.15 26.81
N SER A 440 23.03 30.99 27.43
CA SER A 440 23.43 30.72 28.83
C SER A 440 24.94 30.76 29.03
N ARG A 441 25.72 30.26 28.06
CA ARG A 441 27.19 30.30 28.11
C ARG A 441 27.72 31.73 27.99
N ILE A 442 27.13 32.55 27.13
CA ILE A 442 27.45 33.98 27.00
C ILE A 442 27.16 34.68 28.33
N GLU A 443 25.97 34.51 28.90
CA GLU A 443 25.56 35.14 30.16
C GLU A 443 26.51 34.79 31.31
N LYS A 444 26.90 33.50 31.44
CA LYS A 444 27.87 33.04 32.46
C LYS A 444 29.25 33.70 32.27
N LEU A 445 29.72 33.82 31.03
CA LEU A 445 31.01 34.46 30.73
C LEU A 445 30.96 35.97 30.96
N GLU A 446 29.86 36.63 30.61
CA GLU A 446 29.64 38.06 30.86
C GLU A 446 29.61 38.34 32.37
N ALA A 447 28.86 37.55 33.15
CA ALA A 447 28.81 37.66 34.61
C ALA A 447 30.15 37.35 35.30
N ALA A 448 30.98 36.48 34.72
CA ALA A 448 32.34 36.23 35.20
C ALA A 448 33.30 37.37 34.83
N SER A 449 33.13 37.98 33.66
CA SER A 449 33.98 39.08 33.18
C SER A 449 33.74 40.40 33.93
N SER A 450 32.50 40.67 34.35
CA SER A 450 32.12 41.89 35.07
C SER A 450 32.69 41.97 36.49
N LYS A 451 33.14 40.84 37.06
CA LYS A 451 33.77 40.76 38.39
C LYS A 451 35.24 41.18 38.40
N ILE A 452 35.86 41.40 37.25
CA ILE A 452 37.29 41.76 37.12
C ILE A 452 37.40 43.18 36.55
N PHE A 453 37.92 44.10 37.35
CA PHE A 453 38.15 45.49 36.94
C PHE A 453 39.17 45.54 35.78
N GLY A 454 38.75 46.06 34.62
CA GLY A 454 39.57 46.14 33.40
C GLY A 454 39.25 45.09 32.31
N GLY A 455 38.41 44.09 32.60
CA GLY A 455 37.92 43.11 31.62
C GLY A 455 38.99 42.15 31.10
N ASP A 456 38.78 40.85 31.24
CA ASP A 456 39.70 39.87 30.64
C ASP A 456 39.57 39.86 29.11
N ARG A 457 40.56 40.41 28.42
CA ARG A 457 40.62 40.52 26.95
C ARG A 457 40.47 39.18 26.24
N SER A 458 40.82 38.07 26.90
CA SER A 458 40.60 36.72 26.36
C SER A 458 39.13 36.28 26.45
N ARG A 459 38.44 36.60 27.56
CA ARG A 459 37.01 36.30 27.75
C ARG A 459 36.13 37.18 26.84
N ILE A 460 36.51 38.43 26.61
CA ILE A 460 35.82 39.33 25.67
C ILE A 460 35.86 38.75 24.25
N ARG A 461 37.03 38.28 23.79
CA ARG A 461 37.13 37.58 22.49
C ARG A 461 36.27 36.32 22.43
N LYS A 462 36.25 35.52 23.51
CA LYS A 462 35.43 34.30 23.56
C LYS A 462 33.93 34.60 23.51
N ILE A 463 33.48 35.68 24.15
CA ILE A 463 32.09 36.15 24.08
C ILE A 463 31.76 36.58 22.64
N GLU A 464 32.67 37.29 21.97
CA GLU A 464 32.49 37.71 20.58
C GLU A 464 32.40 36.51 19.60
N GLU A 465 33.26 35.51 19.75
CA GLU A 465 33.18 34.23 19.00
C GLU A 465 31.84 33.51 19.24
N LEU A 466 31.37 33.45 20.49
CA LEU A 466 30.09 32.83 20.83
C LEU A 466 28.91 33.62 20.26
N ARG A 467 28.96 34.95 20.25
CA ARG A 467 27.94 35.81 19.64
C ARG A 467 27.87 35.59 18.13
N GLU A 468 29.01 35.40 17.47
CA GLU A 468 29.01 35.05 16.04
C GLU A 468 28.44 33.66 15.81
N THR A 469 28.74 32.68 16.68
CA THR A 469 28.13 31.35 16.63
C THR A 469 26.60 31.45 16.80
N VAL A 470 26.12 32.26 17.76
CA VAL A 470 24.68 32.52 17.95
C VAL A 470 24.06 33.08 16.68
N ARG A 471 24.71 34.05 16.01
CA ARG A 471 24.20 34.63 14.75
C ARG A 471 23.99 33.55 13.69
N VAL A 472 24.99 32.70 13.46
CA VAL A 472 24.92 31.61 12.47
C VAL A 472 23.84 30.59 12.85
N THR A 473 23.74 30.22 14.12
CA THR A 473 22.70 29.28 14.59
C THR A 473 21.30 29.89 14.50
N GLU A 474 21.13 31.19 14.72
CA GLU A 474 19.84 31.88 14.57
C GLU A 474 19.41 31.92 13.10
N ASP A 475 20.34 32.19 12.18
CA ASP A 475 20.08 32.13 10.74
C ASP A 475 19.68 30.70 10.30
N ALA A 476 20.41 29.69 10.79
CA ALA A 476 20.07 28.29 10.55
C ALA A 476 18.68 27.92 11.11
N LYS A 477 18.36 28.38 12.33
CA LYS A 477 17.05 28.18 12.96
C LYS A 477 15.94 28.87 12.16
N ASN A 478 16.17 30.07 11.64
CA ASN A 478 15.20 30.77 10.81
C ASN A 478 14.96 30.05 9.48
N SER A 479 16.01 29.46 8.88
CA SER A 479 15.86 28.58 7.71
C SER A 479 15.08 27.30 8.05
N ALA A 480 15.39 26.63 9.16
CA ALA A 480 14.70 25.41 9.58
C ALA A 480 13.21 25.66 9.90
N VAL A 481 12.87 26.81 10.50
CA VAL A 481 11.47 27.19 10.73
C VAL A 481 10.73 27.39 9.42
N LYS A 482 11.34 28.05 8.42
CA LYS A 482 10.73 28.22 7.10
C LYS A 482 10.47 26.88 6.40
N ASP A 483 11.44 25.96 6.46
CA ASP A 483 11.30 24.61 5.89
C ASP A 483 10.15 23.84 6.59
N TYR A 484 10.12 23.86 7.93
CA TYR A 484 9.05 23.24 8.70
C TYR A 484 7.67 23.81 8.36
N GLU A 485 7.50 25.14 8.30
CA GLU A 485 6.23 25.76 7.91
C GLU A 485 5.82 25.41 6.47
N GLN A 486 6.77 25.32 5.54
CA GLN A 486 6.49 24.85 4.18
C GLN A 486 5.98 23.40 4.17
N ILE A 487 6.61 22.50 4.94
CA ILE A 487 6.16 21.10 5.05
C ILE A 487 4.77 21.01 5.68
N LYS A 488 4.48 21.84 6.70
CA LYS A 488 3.14 21.92 7.30
C LYS A 488 2.08 22.28 6.28
N GLU A 489 2.36 23.29 5.48
CA GLU A 489 1.48 23.75 4.40
C GLU A 489 1.27 22.67 3.34
N ASN A 490 2.35 22.02 2.90
CA ASN A 490 2.28 20.90 1.95
C ASN A 490 1.41 19.75 2.49
N ASN A 491 1.66 19.32 3.73
CA ASN A 491 0.85 18.28 4.39
C ASN A 491 -0.63 18.67 4.45
N ARG A 492 -0.95 19.94 4.78
CA ARG A 492 -2.35 20.40 4.85
C ARG A 492 -3.04 20.28 3.50
N ASN A 493 -2.41 20.78 2.44
CA ASN A 493 -2.96 20.76 1.09
C ASN A 493 -3.11 19.33 0.56
N GLU A 494 -2.15 18.46 0.88
CA GLU A 494 -2.19 17.06 0.50
C GLU A 494 -3.25 16.25 1.26
N LEU A 495 -3.52 16.58 2.53
CA LEU A 495 -4.64 15.99 3.28
C LEU A 495 -5.99 16.33 2.62
N GLU A 496 -6.18 17.59 2.23
CA GLU A 496 -7.41 18.02 1.55
C GLU A 496 -7.56 17.37 0.17
N ARG A 497 -6.45 17.29 -0.58
CA ARG A 497 -6.42 16.58 -1.88
C ARG A 497 -6.78 15.10 -1.70
N LEU A 498 -6.15 14.43 -0.74
CA LEU A 498 -6.36 13.02 -0.44
C LEU A 498 -7.81 12.75 -0.04
N ASP A 499 -8.41 13.59 0.82
CA ASP A 499 -9.79 13.41 1.25
C ASP A 499 -10.76 13.46 0.06
N LYS A 500 -10.53 14.38 -0.89
CA LYS A 500 -11.33 14.50 -2.11
C LYS A 500 -11.13 13.31 -3.05
N GLU A 501 -9.88 12.98 -3.37
CA GLU A 501 -9.55 11.85 -4.24
C GLU A 501 -10.08 10.53 -3.66
N ARG A 502 -9.92 10.31 -2.35
CA ARG A 502 -10.46 9.14 -1.64
C ARG A 502 -11.95 9.02 -1.84
N HIS A 503 -12.68 10.11 -1.63
CA HIS A 503 -14.13 10.10 -1.78
C HIS A 503 -14.54 9.68 -3.20
N ASP A 504 -14.00 10.37 -4.22
CA ASP A 504 -14.35 10.14 -5.61
C ASP A 504 -13.96 8.72 -6.06
N ASP A 505 -12.76 8.26 -5.69
CA ASP A 505 -12.26 6.94 -6.04
C ASP A 505 -13.09 5.81 -5.42
N PHE A 506 -13.40 5.89 -4.12
CA PHE A 506 -14.16 4.85 -3.44
C PHE A 506 -15.61 4.80 -3.91
N VAL A 507 -16.23 5.96 -4.18
CA VAL A 507 -17.58 6.01 -4.77
C VAL A 507 -17.58 5.35 -6.15
N ASN A 508 -16.61 5.66 -7.00
CA ASN A 508 -16.50 5.06 -8.33
C ASN A 508 -16.21 3.56 -8.28
N MET A 509 -15.32 3.13 -7.38
CA MET A 509 -15.03 1.73 -7.10
C MET A 509 -16.31 0.97 -6.70
N LEU A 510 -17.03 1.46 -5.68
CA LEU A 510 -18.23 0.80 -5.17
C LEU A 510 -19.33 0.77 -6.23
N LYS A 511 -19.52 1.86 -6.98
CA LYS A 511 -20.47 1.91 -8.10
C LYS A 511 -20.14 0.86 -9.15
N GLY A 512 -18.88 0.78 -9.59
CA GLY A 512 -18.44 -0.21 -10.55
C GLY A 512 -18.62 -1.64 -10.05
N PHE A 513 -18.27 -1.89 -8.79
CA PHE A 513 -18.47 -3.17 -8.12
C PHE A 513 -19.94 -3.58 -8.10
N ILE A 514 -20.83 -2.71 -7.61
CA ILE A 514 -22.27 -3.00 -7.50
C ILE A 514 -22.91 -3.22 -8.87
N VAL A 515 -22.60 -2.38 -9.86
CA VAL A 515 -23.14 -2.52 -11.23
C VAL A 515 -22.74 -3.86 -11.84
N ASN A 516 -21.50 -4.29 -11.67
CA ASN A 516 -21.06 -5.59 -12.16
C ASN A 516 -21.71 -6.73 -11.38
N GLN A 517 -21.77 -6.66 -10.04
CA GLN A 517 -22.45 -7.69 -9.23
C GLN A 517 -23.91 -7.89 -9.69
N ALA A 518 -24.67 -6.80 -9.82
CA ALA A 518 -26.05 -6.86 -10.27
C ALA A 518 -26.18 -7.39 -11.71
N GLY A 519 -25.37 -6.86 -12.64
CA GLY A 519 -25.45 -7.27 -14.04
C GLY A 519 -25.07 -8.74 -14.28
N TYR A 520 -24.11 -9.28 -13.53
CA TYR A 520 -23.77 -10.70 -13.61
C TYR A 520 -24.81 -11.58 -12.90
N ALA A 521 -25.37 -11.13 -11.77
CA ALA A 521 -26.46 -11.85 -11.11
C ALA A 521 -27.70 -11.97 -12.02
N GLU A 522 -28.06 -10.92 -12.74
CA GLU A 522 -29.16 -10.93 -13.73
C GLU A 522 -28.86 -11.90 -14.89
N LYS A 523 -27.64 -11.85 -15.46
CA LYS A 523 -27.22 -12.80 -16.50
C LYS A 523 -27.30 -14.25 -16.03
N MET A 524 -26.90 -14.53 -14.79
CA MET A 524 -26.98 -15.87 -14.21
C MET A 524 -28.44 -16.28 -13.96
N ALA A 525 -29.28 -15.37 -13.46
CA ALA A 525 -30.70 -15.62 -13.27
C ALA A 525 -31.37 -16.01 -14.59
N ASN A 526 -31.13 -15.28 -15.67
CA ASN A 526 -31.67 -15.59 -17.01
C ASN A 526 -31.26 -16.99 -17.49
N VAL A 527 -30.01 -17.42 -17.21
CA VAL A 527 -29.53 -18.76 -17.54
C VAL A 527 -30.32 -19.85 -16.79
N TRP A 528 -30.60 -19.63 -15.51
CA TRP A 528 -31.38 -20.58 -14.71
C TRP A 528 -32.87 -20.55 -15.02
N GLU A 529 -33.41 -19.39 -15.38
CA GLU A 529 -34.80 -19.23 -15.80
C GLU A 529 -35.08 -20.01 -17.09
N THR A 530 -34.17 -19.95 -18.07
CA THR A 530 -34.28 -20.78 -19.29
C THR A 530 -34.36 -22.28 -18.95
N VAL A 531 -33.54 -22.76 -18.01
CA VAL A 531 -33.60 -24.16 -17.56
C VAL A 531 -34.93 -24.48 -16.87
N ALA A 532 -35.42 -23.58 -16.03
CA ALA A 532 -36.70 -23.76 -15.33
C ALA A 532 -37.89 -23.81 -16.31
N GLU A 533 -37.87 -22.99 -17.35
CA GLU A 533 -38.88 -22.99 -18.41
C GLU A 533 -38.85 -24.28 -19.22
N GLU A 534 -37.66 -24.70 -19.69
CA GLU A 534 -37.45 -25.93 -20.45
C GLU A 534 -37.88 -27.17 -19.66
N THR A 535 -37.69 -27.16 -18.34
CA THR A 535 -38.05 -28.27 -17.44
C THR A 535 -39.43 -28.14 -16.80
N SER A 536 -40.22 -27.12 -17.15
CA SER A 536 -41.54 -26.86 -16.56
C SER A 536 -42.56 -27.99 -16.72
N GLY A 537 -42.33 -28.90 -17.68
CA GLY A 537 -43.13 -30.11 -17.86
C GLY A 537 -43.14 -31.05 -16.65
N TYR A 538 -42.11 -31.00 -15.79
CA TYR A 538 -42.07 -31.78 -14.55
C TYR A 538 -43.00 -31.24 -13.46
N ALA A 539 -43.31 -29.94 -13.46
CA ALA A 539 -44.18 -29.31 -12.45
C ALA A 539 -45.68 -29.43 -12.77
N LYS A 540 -46.02 -29.80 -14.01
CA LYS A 540 -47.41 -29.90 -14.51
C LYS A 540 -47.99 -31.33 -14.41
N LYS A 541 -47.29 -32.25 -13.75
CA LYS A 541 -47.76 -33.61 -13.42
C LYS A 541 -48.00 -33.71 -11.93
#